data_AF-A0A183F4V5-F1
#
_entry.id   AF-A0A183F4V5-F1
#
_cell.length_a   1.000
_cell.length_b   1.000
_cell.length_c   1.000
_cell.angle_alpha   90.00
_cell.angle_beta   90.00
_cell.angle_gamma   90.00
#
_symmetry.space_group_name_H-M   'P 1'
#
loop_
_entity.id
_entity.type
_entity.pdbx_description
1 polymer ?
#
loop_
_entity_poly.entity_id
_entity_poly.type
_entity_poly.pdbx_seq_one_letter_code
_entity_poly.pdbx_strand_id
1 'polypeptide(L)'
;MSHEPGYEAFAKWHKKFGPIYTRRNELHLGPLPVVVVSDHKTMKDTFVKDGDAYAAKFRIEEVAKVYRGAIFRGNYGIVESNGEMWKEHRRFALHVLKDLGLNKNVMEEKVCSLMRHDEQVF
;
A
#
# COMPACT_ATOMS: atom_id res chain seq x y z
N MET A 1 -10.54 11.64 25.35
CA MET A 1 -10.36 12.82 24.47
C MET A 1 -11.29 12.63 23.28
N SER A 2 -12.09 13.64 22.96
CA SER A 2 -13.28 13.62 22.10
C SER A 2 -12.99 13.95 20.63
N HIS A 3 -11.98 13.31 20.04
CA HIS A 3 -11.67 13.49 18.62
C HIS A 3 -11.54 12.13 17.96
N GLU A 4 -12.19 11.95 16.82
CA GLU A 4 -11.95 10.82 15.94
C GLU A 4 -10.48 10.82 15.52
N PRO A 5 -9.83 9.64 15.41
CA PRO A 5 -8.41 9.54 15.05
C PRO A 5 -8.22 9.87 13.57
N GLY A 6 -8.24 11.17 13.24
CA GLY A 6 -7.90 11.72 11.93
C GLY A 6 -6.45 12.22 11.87
N TYR A 7 -6.08 12.86 10.76
CA TYR A 7 -4.73 13.42 10.53
C TYR A 7 -4.25 14.36 11.64
N GLU A 8 -5.16 15.10 12.28
CA GLU A 8 -4.84 16.00 13.40
C GLU A 8 -4.31 15.26 14.64
N ALA A 9 -4.82 14.05 14.89
CA ALA A 9 -4.38 13.24 16.03
C ALA A 9 -2.91 12.83 15.85
N PHE A 10 -2.54 12.40 14.64
CA PHE A 10 -1.16 12.07 14.28
C PHE A 10 -0.23 13.29 14.37
N ALA A 11 -0.68 14.47 13.95
CA ALA A 11 0.11 15.69 14.09
C ALA A 11 0.35 16.08 15.56
N LYS A 12 -0.65 15.92 16.44
CA LYS A 12 -0.51 16.14 17.89
C LYS A 12 0.46 15.13 18.51
N TRP A 13 0.42 13.87 18.09
CA TRP A 13 1.33 12.83 18.59
C TRP A 13 2.75 13.01 18.10
N HIS A 14 2.96 13.41 16.84
CA HIS A 14 4.27 13.79 16.34
C HIS A 14 4.90 14.88 17.22
N LYS A 15 4.15 15.93 17.56
CA LYS A 15 4.64 17.00 18.45
C LYS A 15 4.96 16.51 19.86
N LYS A 16 4.22 15.53 20.37
CA LYS A 16 4.34 15.05 21.76
C LYS A 16 5.41 13.97 21.94
N PHE A 17 5.51 13.03 21.00
CA PHE A 17 6.34 11.83 21.10
C PHE A 17 7.51 11.83 20.10
N GLY A 18 7.50 12.76 19.13
CA GLY A 18 8.54 12.89 18.12
C GLY A 18 8.23 12.15 16.82
N PRO A 19 9.24 12.01 15.94
CA PRO A 19 9.09 11.49 14.57
C PRO A 19 8.66 10.01 14.49
N ILE A 20 9.05 9.18 15.46
CA ILE A 20 8.73 7.76 15.53
C ILE A 20 8.05 7.47 16.86
N TYR A 21 6.87 6.83 16.84
CA TYR A 21 6.17 6.46 18.07
C TYR A 21 5.29 5.21 17.91
N THR A 22 5.08 4.54 19.03
CA THR A 22 4.16 3.39 19.16
C THR A 22 3.11 3.74 20.19
N ARG A 23 1.82 3.74 19.82
CA ARG A 23 0.75 4.09 20.76
C ARG A 23 -0.11 2.88 21.13
N ARG A 24 0.08 2.41 22.35
CA ARG A 24 -0.46 1.15 22.86
C ARG A 24 -1.99 1.04 22.96
N ASN A 25 -2.70 2.15 23.17
CA ASN A 25 -4.14 2.09 23.45
C ASN A 25 -5.03 2.57 22.29
N GLU A 26 -4.48 3.25 21.29
CA GLU A 26 -5.29 3.88 20.22
C GLU A 26 -4.83 3.53 18.80
N LEU A 27 -3.64 2.98 18.63
CA LEU A 27 -3.08 2.59 17.32
C LEU A 27 -2.89 1.09 17.18
N HIS A 28 -3.09 0.33 18.26
CA HIS A 28 -2.99 -1.12 18.18
C HIS A 28 -4.17 -1.69 17.41
N LEU A 29 -3.87 -2.40 16.32
CA LEU A 29 -4.82 -3.23 15.62
C LEU A 29 -5.00 -4.52 16.44
N GLY A 30 -5.80 -4.43 17.51
CA GLY A 30 -5.97 -5.51 18.48
C GLY A 30 -4.66 -5.80 19.23
N PRO A 31 -4.12 -7.04 19.20
CA PRO A 31 -2.87 -7.38 19.87
C PRO A 31 -1.61 -6.93 19.11
N LEU A 32 -1.75 -6.37 17.90
CA LEU A 32 -0.63 -6.07 17.02
C LEU A 32 -0.10 -4.66 17.25
N PRO A 33 1.18 -4.51 17.67
CA PRO A 33 1.78 -3.20 17.84
C PRO A 33 1.99 -2.52 16.49
N VAL A 34 1.64 -1.23 16.42
CA VAL A 34 1.82 -0.40 15.22
C VAL A 34 2.80 0.71 15.52
N VAL A 35 3.87 0.76 14.72
CA VAL A 35 4.86 1.83 14.75
C VAL A 35 4.50 2.85 13.69
N VAL A 36 4.42 4.12 14.08
CA VAL A 36 4.15 5.22 13.16
C VAL A 36 5.42 6.01 12.91
N VAL A 37 5.75 6.21 11.64
CA VAL A 37 6.79 7.15 11.17
C VAL A 37 6.08 8.37 10.61
N SER A 38 6.41 9.56 11.11
CA SER A 38 5.59 10.78 10.91
C SER A 38 6.34 11.98 10.33
N ASP A 39 7.62 11.83 9.99
CA ASP A 39 8.44 12.86 9.36
C ASP A 39 9.07 12.37 8.05
N HIS A 40 9.21 13.31 7.10
CA HIS A 40 9.71 13.00 5.77
C HIS A 40 11.16 12.46 5.78
N LYS A 41 12.02 12.97 6.68
CA LYS A 41 13.42 12.54 6.76
C LYS A 41 13.49 11.06 7.14
N THR A 42 12.83 10.66 8.22
CA THR A 42 12.80 9.26 8.66
C THR A 42 12.08 8.38 7.65
N MET A 43 10.98 8.83 7.04
CA MET A 43 10.31 8.06 5.98
C MET A 43 11.26 7.75 4.81
N LYS A 44 12.09 8.72 4.40
CA LYS A 44 13.07 8.51 3.33
C LYS A 44 14.18 7.56 3.79
N ASP A 45 14.65 7.72 5.02
CA ASP A 45 15.70 6.86 5.56
C ASP A 45 15.22 5.40 5.72
N THR A 46 13.97 5.17 6.14
CA THR A 46 13.43 3.81 6.30
C THR A 46 12.90 3.22 4.99
N PHE A 47 11.99 3.88 4.28
CA PHE A 47 11.28 3.27 3.15
C PHE A 47 12.02 3.39 1.81
N VAL A 48 13.01 4.29 1.69
CA VAL A 48 13.77 4.48 0.45
C VAL A 48 15.20 3.95 0.60
N LYS A 49 15.95 4.41 1.61
CA LYS A 49 17.35 3.97 1.78
C LYS A 49 17.44 2.55 2.30
N ASP A 50 16.59 2.18 3.25
CA ASP A 50 16.49 0.81 3.79
C ASP A 50 15.23 0.08 3.30
N GLY A 51 14.82 0.37 2.06
CA GLY A 51 13.51 -0.06 1.54
C GLY A 51 13.31 -1.58 1.54
N ASP A 52 14.38 -2.37 1.42
CA ASP A 52 14.31 -3.83 1.44
C ASP A 52 13.91 -4.39 2.81
N ALA A 53 14.37 -3.77 3.91
CA ALA A 53 14.00 -4.18 5.27
C ALA A 53 12.51 -3.94 5.57
N TYR A 54 11.91 -2.92 4.94
CA TYR A 54 10.52 -2.52 5.14
C TYR A 54 9.60 -2.84 3.95
N ALA A 55 10.05 -3.64 2.98
CA ALA A 55 9.28 -3.98 1.78
C ALA A 55 8.10 -4.94 2.05
N ALA A 56 8.11 -5.61 3.21
CA ALA A 56 7.08 -6.54 3.59
C ALA A 56 5.76 -5.82 3.93
N LYS A 57 4.66 -6.33 3.39
CA LYS A 57 3.31 -5.82 3.63
C LYS A 57 2.72 -6.45 4.87
N PHE A 58 2.11 -5.60 5.68
CA PHE A 58 1.24 -6.04 6.76
C PHE A 58 -0.02 -6.69 6.20
N ARG A 59 -0.40 -7.84 6.75
CA ARG A 59 -1.56 -8.63 6.31
C ARG A 59 -2.54 -8.79 7.47
N ILE A 60 -3.80 -8.50 7.18
CA ILE A 60 -4.93 -8.96 7.99
C ILE A 60 -5.47 -10.22 7.32
N GLU A 61 -5.25 -11.38 7.93
CA GLU A 61 -5.57 -12.68 7.34
C GLU A 61 -7.07 -12.84 7.03
N GLU A 62 -7.91 -12.25 7.87
CA GLU A 62 -9.37 -12.24 7.71
C GLU A 62 -9.81 -11.48 6.46
N VAL A 63 -9.18 -10.34 6.16
CA VAL A 63 -9.43 -9.55 4.95
C VAL A 63 -9.04 -10.35 3.71
N ALA A 64 -7.87 -10.99 3.72
CA ALA A 64 -7.41 -11.83 2.61
C ALA A 64 -8.35 -13.00 2.31
N LYS A 65 -8.96 -13.60 3.35
CA LYS A 65 -9.94 -14.70 3.22
C LYS A 65 -11.25 -14.25 2.57
N VAL A 66 -11.71 -13.03 2.87
CA VAL A 66 -12.93 -12.46 2.26
C VAL A 66 -12.71 -12.17 0.77
N TYR A 67 -11.62 -11.50 0.40
CA TYR A 67 -11.40 -11.07 -0.98
C TYR A 67 -11.09 -12.22 -1.94
N ARG A 68 -10.42 -13.28 -1.48
CA ARG A 68 -10.06 -14.42 -2.34
C ARG A 68 -10.95 -15.64 -2.15
N GLY A 69 -11.88 -15.62 -1.20
CA GLY A 69 -12.69 -16.78 -0.86
C GLY A 69 -11.88 -17.88 -0.16
N ALA A 70 -12.57 -18.76 0.57
CA ALA A 70 -11.97 -19.81 1.41
C ALA A 70 -11.14 -20.86 0.64
N ILE A 71 -11.21 -20.84 -0.70
CA ILE A 71 -10.60 -21.83 -1.61
C ILE A 71 -9.15 -21.45 -1.94
N PHE A 72 -8.83 -20.17 -2.10
CA PHE A 72 -7.47 -19.71 -2.40
C PHE A 72 -6.67 -19.55 -1.10
N ARG A 73 -6.34 -20.69 -0.50
CA ARG A 73 -5.44 -20.75 0.67
C ARG A 73 -4.01 -20.49 0.22
N GLY A 74 -3.57 -19.24 0.36
CA GLY A 74 -2.16 -18.94 0.27
C GLY A 74 -1.85 -17.47 0.05
N ASN A 75 -0.55 -17.21 -0.02
CA ASN A 75 -0.02 -15.92 -0.33
C ASN A 75 0.35 -15.89 -1.82
N TYR A 76 -0.38 -15.17 -2.66
CA TYR A 76 -0.12 -15.10 -4.09
C TYR A 76 -0.43 -13.72 -4.67
N GLY A 77 -0.03 -13.49 -5.91
CA GLY A 77 -0.21 -12.21 -6.62
C GLY A 77 0.81 -11.15 -6.21
N ILE A 78 0.57 -9.89 -6.57
CA ILE A 78 1.50 -8.76 -6.34
C ILE A 78 1.08 -7.91 -5.13
N VAL A 79 -0.21 -7.97 -4.78
CA VAL A 79 -0.80 -7.15 -3.70
C VAL A 79 -0.51 -7.74 -2.32
N GLU A 80 -0.60 -9.07 -2.17
CA GLU A 80 -0.55 -9.70 -0.84
C GLU A 80 0.74 -10.46 -0.54
N SER A 81 1.57 -10.67 -1.57
CA SER A 81 2.83 -11.39 -1.46
C SER A 81 3.97 -10.56 -0.89
N ASN A 82 4.91 -11.27 -0.27
CA ASN A 82 6.14 -10.77 0.32
C ASN A 82 7.31 -11.68 -0.08
N GLY A 83 8.53 -11.21 0.11
CA GLY A 83 9.75 -11.96 -0.21
C GLY A 83 9.98 -12.12 -1.72
N GLU A 84 10.69 -13.17 -2.10
CA GLU A 84 11.13 -13.40 -3.49
C GLU A 84 9.97 -13.58 -4.46
N MET A 85 8.92 -14.30 -4.08
CA MET A 85 7.73 -14.47 -4.92
C MET A 85 7.08 -13.12 -5.28
N TRP A 86 7.04 -12.15 -4.35
CA TRP A 86 6.56 -10.81 -4.66
C TRP A 86 7.45 -10.09 -5.67
N LYS A 87 8.78 -10.20 -5.50
CA LYS A 87 9.76 -9.59 -6.40
C LYS A 87 9.62 -10.16 -7.81
N GLU A 88 9.46 -11.46 -7.95
CA GLU A 88 9.26 -12.16 -9.22
C GLU A 88 7.95 -11.75 -9.89
N HIS A 89 6.82 -11.84 -9.18
CA HIS A 89 5.51 -11.46 -9.72
C HIS A 89 5.46 -10.00 -10.14
N ARG A 90 6.04 -9.09 -9.32
CA ARG A 90 6.11 -7.67 -9.64
C ARG A 90 6.96 -7.41 -10.89
N ARG A 91 8.13 -8.06 -11.00
CA ARG A 91 8.99 -7.95 -12.18
C ARG A 91 8.25 -8.43 -13.43
N PHE A 92 7.67 -9.61 -13.38
CA PHE A 92 6.90 -10.19 -14.49
C PHE A 92 5.76 -9.27 -14.93
N ALA A 93 4.91 -8.82 -14.00
CA ALA A 93 3.78 -7.97 -14.36
C ALA A 93 4.20 -6.61 -14.90
N LEU A 94 5.27 -5.99 -14.37
CA LEU A 94 5.78 -4.73 -14.91
C LEU A 94 6.32 -4.91 -16.34
N HIS A 95 6.93 -6.05 -16.67
CA HIS A 95 7.32 -6.35 -18.05
C HIS A 95 6.11 -6.49 -18.95
N VAL A 96 5.15 -7.33 -18.57
CA VAL A 96 3.92 -7.54 -19.35
C VAL A 96 3.17 -6.23 -19.56
N LEU A 97 3.02 -5.40 -18.53
CA LEU A 97 2.36 -4.11 -18.65
C LEU A 97 3.07 -3.18 -19.63
N LYS A 98 4.42 -3.13 -19.62
CA LYS A 98 5.19 -2.34 -20.60
C LYS A 98 5.03 -2.86 -22.03
N ASP A 99 4.93 -4.17 -22.20
CA ASP A 99 4.70 -4.79 -23.50
C ASP A 99 3.29 -4.47 -24.02
N LEU A 100 2.30 -4.45 -23.13
CA LEU A 100 0.92 -4.03 -23.41
C LEU A 100 0.76 -2.52 -23.67
N GLY A 101 1.82 -1.72 -23.46
CA GLY A 101 1.83 -0.30 -23.77
C GLY A 101 1.83 0.63 -22.55
N LEU A 102 1.97 0.12 -21.32
CA LEU A 102 2.16 0.96 -20.14
C LEU A 102 3.37 1.88 -20.38
N ASN A 103 3.16 3.19 -20.18
CA ASN A 103 4.14 4.24 -20.46
C ASN A 103 4.49 4.43 -21.95
N LYS A 104 3.59 4.04 -22.86
CA LYS A 104 3.66 4.33 -24.29
C LYS A 104 2.37 5.03 -24.75
N ASN A 105 2.44 5.76 -25.85
CA ASN A 105 1.31 6.49 -26.44
C ASN A 105 0.09 5.59 -26.70
N VAL A 106 0.30 4.31 -27.00
CA VAL A 106 -0.78 3.33 -27.21
C VAL A 106 -1.73 3.21 -26.00
N MET A 107 -1.21 3.33 -24.77
CA MET A 107 -2.06 3.29 -23.58
C MET A 107 -2.82 4.60 -23.39
N GLU A 108 -2.18 5.74 -23.67
CA GLU A 108 -2.81 7.06 -23.64
C GLU A 108 -3.98 7.12 -24.64
N GLU A 109 -3.76 6.69 -25.88
CA GLU A 109 -4.80 6.64 -26.91
C GLU A 109 -6.00 5.79 -26.50
N LYS A 110 -5.76 4.64 -25.86
CA LYS A 110 -6.83 3.80 -25.31
C LYS A 110 -7.61 4.49 -24.20
N VAL A 111 -6.93 5.17 -23.27
CA VAL A 111 -7.60 5.91 -22.20
C VAL A 111 -8.44 7.07 -22.77
N CYS A 112 -7.90 7.84 -23.70
CA CYS A 112 -8.63 8.91 -24.37
C CYS A 112 -9.83 8.39 -25.17
N SER A 113 -9.69 7.24 -25.84
CA SER A 113 -10.79 6.60 -26.55
C SER A 113 -11.93 6.20 -25.61
N LEU A 114 -11.60 5.61 -24.45
CA LEU A 114 -12.59 5.25 -23.42
C LEU A 114 -13.30 6.50 -22.89
N MET A 115 -12.57 7.57 -22.56
CA MET A 115 -13.15 8.83 -22.10
C MET A 115 -14.13 9.45 -23.12
N ARG A 116 -13.76 9.45 -24.41
CA ARG A 116 -14.63 9.94 -25.49
C ARG A 116 -15.87 9.07 -25.70
N HIS A 117 -15.74 7.76 -25.48
CA HIS A 117 -16.89 6.86 -25.56
C HIS A 117 -17.87 7.15 -24.42
N ASP A 118 -17.37 7.32 -23.19
CA ASP A 118 -18.21 7.65 -22.04
C ASP A 118 -18.95 9.00 -22.24
N GLU A 119 -18.31 10.01 -22.85
CA GLU A 119 -18.97 11.28 -23.20
C GLU A 119 -20.09 11.15 -24.24
N GLN A 120 -20.08 10.14 -25.11
CA GLN A 120 -21.11 9.91 -26.13
C GLN A 120 -22.30 9.10 -25.60
N VAL A 121 -22.18 8.50 -24.42
CA VAL A 121 -23.21 7.68 -23.77
C VAL A 121 -24.09 8.53 -22.83
N PHE A 122 -23.77 9.82 -22.67
CA PHE A 122 -24.58 10.84 -21.99
C PHE A 122 -25.10 11.90 -22.99
#